data_AF-A0AA39VAR1-F1
#
_entry.id   AF-A0AA39VAR1-F1
#
_cell.length_a   1.000
_cell.length_b   1.000
_cell.length_c   1.000
_cell.angle_alpha   90.00
_cell.angle_beta   90.00
_cell.angle_gamma   90.00
#
_symmetry.space_group_name_H-M   'P 1'
#
loop_
_entity.id
_entity.type
_entity.pdbx_description
1 polymer ?
#
loop_
_entity_poly.entity_id
_entity_poly.type
_entity_poly.pdbx_seq_one_letter_code
_entity_poly.pdbx_strand_id
1 'polypeptide(L)'
;MSEGKVVCVTGASGYIASWLVKQLLQLGYTVKATVRDPNDPKKTVLHFFKASLLEEGSFDSAIDACDGVFHTASPVPLFSNVSKADVVDPALKGTLNVLRSCAKVPSIRRVILTSSIAEVLFNGKPLTPDVTVDETWFSDPEFCEKSKLGICLGKP
;
A
#
# COMPACT_ATOMS: atom_id res chain seq x y z
N MET A 1 -24.35 22.22 -0.81
CA MET A 1 -23.50 21.37 0.04
C MET A 1 -22.62 20.58 -0.91
N SER A 2 -21.29 20.72 -0.85
CA SER A 2 -20.40 19.95 -1.74
C SER A 2 -20.53 18.47 -1.39
N GLU A 3 -20.83 17.61 -2.37
CA GLU A 3 -20.71 16.17 -2.20
C GLU A 3 -19.30 15.85 -1.68
N GLY A 4 -19.22 15.19 -0.53
CA GLY A 4 -17.94 14.78 0.06
C GLY A 4 -17.26 13.78 -0.88
N LYS A 5 -15.99 14.01 -1.20
CA LYS A 5 -15.21 13.10 -2.06
C LYS A 5 -15.11 11.71 -1.43
N VAL A 6 -15.18 10.67 -2.27
CA VAL A 6 -15.11 9.28 -1.84
C VAL A 6 -13.71 8.75 -2.13
N VAL A 7 -13.05 8.16 -1.13
CA VAL A 7 -11.70 7.58 -1.30
C VAL A 7 -11.63 6.16 -0.76
N CYS A 8 -10.84 5.32 -1.42
CA CYS A 8 -10.57 3.97 -0.96
C CYS A 8 -9.22 3.92 -0.22
N VAL A 9 -9.18 3.27 0.94
CA VAL A 9 -7.92 2.99 1.67
C VAL A 9 -7.76 1.50 1.81
N THR A 10 -6.75 0.93 1.16
CA THR A 10 -6.50 -0.51 1.23
C THR A 10 -5.80 -0.89 2.52
N GLY A 11 -6.17 -2.01 3.15
CA GLY A 11 -5.46 -2.50 4.35
C GLY A 11 -5.66 -1.61 5.57
N ALA A 12 -6.86 -1.05 5.74
CA ALA A 12 -7.22 -0.06 6.75
C ALA A 12 -6.95 -0.48 8.20
N SER A 13 -6.78 -1.78 8.46
CA SER A 13 -6.35 -2.31 9.76
C SER A 13 -4.86 -2.11 10.07
N GLY A 14 -4.06 -1.67 9.11
CA GLY A 14 -2.64 -1.39 9.28
C GLY A 14 -2.38 -0.13 10.10
N TYR A 15 -1.19 -0.03 10.70
CA TYR A 15 -0.83 1.09 11.58
C TYR A 15 -0.98 2.45 10.88
N ILE A 16 -0.27 2.66 9.76
CA ILE A 16 -0.35 3.91 8.96
C ILE A 16 -1.78 4.12 8.43
N ALA A 17 -2.38 3.05 7.89
CA ALA A 17 -3.70 3.09 7.29
C ALA A 17 -4.78 3.57 8.28
N SER A 18 -4.74 3.11 9.53
CA SER A 18 -5.71 3.47 10.56
C SER A 18 -5.69 4.97 10.89
N TRP A 19 -4.50 5.57 10.95
CA TRP A 19 -4.33 7.01 11.15
C TRP A 19 -4.76 7.80 9.92
N LEU A 20 -4.39 7.34 8.72
CA LEU A 20 -4.82 7.96 7.47
C LEU A 20 -6.35 8.00 7.37
N VAL A 21 -7.03 6.88 7.64
CA VAL A 21 -8.49 6.80 7.64
C VAL A 21 -9.10 7.78 8.63
N LYS A 22 -8.57 7.85 9.87
CA LYS A 22 -9.03 8.82 10.87
C LYS A 22 -8.91 10.26 10.37
N GLN A 23 -7.78 10.64 9.78
CA GLN A 23 -7.57 11.99 9.26
C GLN A 23 -8.50 12.31 8.08
N LEU A 24 -8.69 11.36 7.15
CA LEU A 24 -9.58 11.55 6.00
C LEU A 24 -11.03 11.78 6.45
N LEU A 25 -11.52 11.02 7.43
CA LEU A 25 -12.85 11.21 8.00
C LEU A 25 -13.00 12.57 8.69
N GLN A 26 -11.98 13.01 9.43
CA GLN A 26 -11.98 14.35 10.06
C GLN A 26 -12.00 15.49 9.04
N LEU A 27 -11.44 15.26 7.85
CA LEU A 27 -11.48 16.20 6.72
C LEU A 27 -12.79 16.13 5.91
N GLY A 28 -13.75 15.29 6.31
CA GLY A 28 -15.06 15.17 5.67
C GLY A 28 -15.09 14.28 4.42
N TYR A 29 -14.08 13.44 4.21
CA TYR A 29 -14.11 12.42 3.14
C TYR A 29 -14.99 11.24 3.54
N THR A 30 -15.67 10.66 2.54
CA THR A 30 -16.26 9.32 2.67
C THR A 30 -15.17 8.30 2.41
N VAL A 31 -14.87 7.44 3.40
CA VAL A 31 -13.79 6.45 3.29
C VAL A 31 -14.35 5.05 3.11
N LYS A 32 -13.99 4.40 1.99
CA LYS A 32 -14.17 2.96 1.76
C LYS A 32 -12.90 2.24 2.23
N ALA A 33 -12.99 1.51 3.34
CA ALA A 33 -11.84 0.88 3.98
C ALA A 33 -11.79 -0.62 3.62
N THR A 34 -10.65 -1.14 3.14
CA THR A 34 -10.53 -2.59 2.90
C THR A 34 -9.78 -3.31 4.00
N VAL A 35 -10.26 -4.51 4.36
CA VAL A 35 -9.62 -5.43 5.31
C VAL A 35 -9.77 -6.87 4.81
N ARG A 36 -8.92 -7.77 5.31
CA ARG A 36 -9.01 -9.21 4.95
C ARG A 36 -10.23 -9.90 5.56
N ASP A 37 -10.61 -9.51 6.77
CA ASP A 37 -11.78 -10.01 7.48
C ASP A 37 -12.55 -8.84 8.12
N PRO A 38 -13.74 -8.49 7.62
CA PRO A 38 -14.56 -7.41 8.16
C PRO A 38 -15.27 -7.79 9.47
N ASN A 39 -15.36 -9.08 9.80
CA ASN A 39 -16.03 -9.56 11.02
C ASN A 39 -15.13 -9.56 12.26
N ASP A 40 -13.89 -9.08 12.13
CA ASP A 40 -12.96 -8.95 13.26
C ASP A 40 -13.48 -7.88 14.25
N PRO A 41 -13.91 -8.29 15.46
CA PRO A 41 -14.57 -7.40 16.42
C PRO A 41 -13.67 -6.28 16.93
N LYS A 42 -12.35 -6.35 16.70
CA LYS A 42 -11.41 -5.28 17.05
C LYS A 42 -11.46 -4.08 16.08
N LYS A 43 -12.25 -4.14 15.00
CA LYS A 43 -12.18 -3.17 13.88
C LYS A 43 -13.46 -2.37 13.63
N THR A 44 -14.49 -2.49 14.46
CA THR A 44 -15.93 -2.28 14.18
C THR A 44 -16.48 -0.86 13.88
N VAL A 45 -15.68 0.16 13.57
CA VAL A 45 -16.17 1.56 13.53
C VAL A 45 -16.42 2.11 12.11
N LEU A 46 -16.21 1.31 11.04
CA LEU A 46 -16.24 1.78 9.65
C LEU A 46 -16.91 0.80 8.69
N HIS A 47 -17.34 1.30 7.52
CA HIS A 47 -17.77 0.47 6.41
C HIS A 47 -16.56 -0.25 5.80
N PHE A 48 -16.43 -1.53 6.14
CA PHE A 48 -15.37 -2.38 5.62
C PHE A 48 -15.79 -3.14 4.38
N PHE A 49 -14.90 -3.14 3.40
CA PHE A 49 -14.94 -4.04 2.26
C PHE A 49 -13.96 -5.18 2.52
N LYS A 50 -14.42 -6.41 2.34
CA LYS A 50 -13.52 -7.56 2.31
C LYS A 50 -12.71 -7.51 1.02
N ALA A 51 -11.38 -7.47 1.12
CA ALA A 51 -10.50 -7.55 -0.04
C ALA A 51 -9.16 -8.22 0.32
N SER A 52 -8.53 -8.85 -0.67
CA SER A 52 -7.25 -9.54 -0.50
C SER A 52 -6.32 -9.24 -1.67
N LEU A 53 -5.08 -8.88 -1.38
CA LEU A 53 -4.07 -8.58 -2.40
C LEU A 53 -3.90 -9.71 -3.43
N LEU A 54 -4.04 -10.96 -2.98
CA LEU A 54 -3.82 -12.15 -3.80
C LEU A 54 -5.08 -12.66 -4.53
N GLU A 55 -6.22 -12.00 -4.32
CA GLU A 55 -7.49 -12.35 -4.98
C GLU A 55 -7.81 -11.29 -6.03
N GLU A 56 -7.60 -11.64 -7.31
CA GLU A 56 -7.83 -10.75 -8.46
C GLU A 56 -9.26 -10.20 -8.45
N GLY A 57 -9.40 -8.89 -8.64
CA GLY A 57 -10.70 -8.21 -8.67
C GLY A 57 -11.36 -8.00 -7.30
N SER A 58 -10.79 -8.50 -6.20
CA SER A 58 -11.37 -8.33 -4.85
C SER A 58 -11.45 -6.87 -4.38
N PHE A 59 -10.77 -5.93 -5.06
CA PHE A 59 -10.84 -4.50 -4.80
C PHE A 59 -11.85 -3.75 -5.67
N ASP A 60 -12.42 -4.39 -6.71
CA ASP A 60 -13.28 -3.72 -7.69
C ASP A 60 -14.46 -3.00 -7.01
N SER A 61 -15.20 -3.69 -6.14
CA SER A 61 -16.35 -3.11 -5.42
C SER A 61 -15.96 -2.00 -4.43
N ALA A 62 -14.77 -2.08 -3.85
CA ALA A 62 -14.29 -1.09 -2.89
C ALA A 62 -13.80 0.20 -3.58
N ILE A 63 -13.28 0.07 -4.80
CA ILE A 63 -12.72 1.17 -5.60
C ILE A 63 -13.79 1.82 -6.50
N ASP A 64 -14.85 1.09 -6.83
CA ASP A 64 -15.97 1.63 -7.59
C ASP A 64 -16.50 2.94 -6.98
N ALA A 65 -16.81 3.91 -7.84
CA ALA A 65 -17.26 5.25 -7.48
C ALA A 65 -16.34 6.02 -6.50
N CYS A 66 -15.05 5.68 -6.39
CA CYS A 66 -14.06 6.51 -5.69
C CYS A 66 -13.48 7.60 -6.60
N ASP A 67 -13.05 8.71 -5.99
CA ASP A 67 -12.26 9.78 -6.63
C ASP A 67 -10.75 9.50 -6.56
N GLY A 68 -10.32 8.68 -5.61
CA GLY A 68 -8.91 8.33 -5.41
C GLY A 68 -8.69 7.13 -4.50
N VAL A 69 -7.50 6.54 -4.59
CA VAL A 69 -7.12 5.35 -3.81
C VAL A 69 -5.81 5.60 -3.08
N PHE A 70 -5.78 5.24 -1.80
CA PHE A 70 -4.57 5.13 -0.99
C PHE A 70 -4.21 3.66 -0.83
N HIS A 71 -3.24 3.19 -1.61
CA HIS A 71 -2.73 1.84 -1.51
C HIS A 71 -1.65 1.78 -0.42
N THR A 72 -2.07 1.35 0.78
CA THR A 72 -1.19 1.20 1.96
C THR A 72 -0.95 -0.26 2.35
N ALA A 73 -1.68 -1.19 1.72
CA ALA A 73 -1.60 -2.61 2.04
C ALA A 73 -0.36 -3.22 1.42
N SER A 74 0.55 -3.72 2.25
CA SER A 74 1.74 -4.47 1.82
C SER A 74 1.89 -5.70 2.72
N PRO A 75 2.37 -6.83 2.19
CA PRO A 75 2.92 -7.90 3.01
C PRO A 75 4.06 -7.34 3.85
N VAL A 76 4.02 -7.55 5.17
CA VAL A 76 5.14 -7.24 6.09
C VAL A 76 5.42 -8.53 6.86
N PRO A 77 6.38 -9.35 6.41
CA PRO A 77 6.71 -10.58 7.10
C PRO A 77 7.27 -10.26 8.48
N LEU A 78 6.69 -10.87 9.53
CA LEU A 78 7.14 -10.69 10.92
C LEU A 78 8.37 -11.55 11.26
N PHE A 79 8.78 -12.47 10.40
CA PHE A 79 9.83 -13.45 10.66
C PHE A 79 10.92 -13.45 9.58
N SER A 80 12.17 -13.67 9.99
CA SER A 80 13.39 -13.60 9.18
C SER A 80 13.58 -14.77 8.19
N ASN A 81 12.67 -15.76 8.16
CA ASN A 81 12.80 -16.99 7.37
C ASN A 81 11.83 -17.05 6.18
N VAL A 82 11.41 -15.91 5.67
CA VAL A 82 10.46 -15.83 4.54
C VAL A 82 11.26 -15.70 3.25
N SER A 83 11.02 -16.59 2.28
CA SER A 83 11.77 -16.57 1.03
C SER A 83 11.43 -15.31 0.22
N LYS A 84 12.33 -14.88 -0.67
CA LYS A 84 12.06 -13.72 -1.53
C LYS A 84 10.74 -13.86 -2.28
N ALA A 85 10.47 -15.05 -2.82
CA ALA A 85 9.23 -15.34 -3.53
C ALA A 85 8.00 -15.11 -2.65
N ASP A 86 8.08 -15.37 -1.35
CA ASP A 86 6.95 -15.21 -0.43
C ASP A 86 6.67 -13.74 -0.04
N VAL A 87 7.54 -12.80 -0.41
CA VAL A 87 7.36 -11.36 -0.12
C VAL A 87 7.21 -10.55 -1.40
N VAL A 88 8.11 -10.76 -2.36
CA VAL A 88 8.17 -10.01 -3.62
C VAL A 88 6.93 -10.28 -4.46
N ASP A 89 6.60 -11.55 -4.69
CA ASP A 89 5.45 -11.89 -5.54
C ASP A 89 4.14 -11.36 -4.96
N PRO A 90 3.83 -11.53 -3.65
CA PRO A 90 2.62 -10.95 -3.08
C PRO A 90 2.57 -9.42 -3.13
N ALA A 91 3.69 -8.73 -2.93
CA ALA A 91 3.73 -7.27 -3.01
C ALA A 91 3.49 -6.79 -4.44
N LEU A 92 4.16 -7.39 -5.42
CA LEU A 92 4.02 -7.04 -6.84
C LEU A 92 2.63 -7.39 -7.37
N LYS A 93 2.18 -8.64 -7.17
CA LYS A 93 0.85 -9.08 -7.61
C LYS A 93 -0.26 -8.30 -6.91
N GLY A 94 -0.10 -8.04 -5.61
CA GLY A 94 -1.04 -7.23 -4.83
C GLY A 94 -1.18 -5.80 -5.34
N THR A 95 -0.06 -5.14 -5.63
CA THR A 95 -0.05 -3.78 -6.16
C THR A 95 -0.68 -3.74 -7.54
N LEU A 96 -0.31 -4.66 -8.44
CA LEU A 96 -0.90 -4.75 -9.77
C LEU A 96 -2.40 -5.03 -9.73
N ASN A 97 -2.87 -5.89 -8.83
CA ASN A 97 -4.29 -6.17 -8.64
C ASN A 97 -5.06 -4.89 -8.29
N VAL A 98 -4.59 -4.11 -7.31
CA VAL A 98 -5.19 -2.82 -6.94
C VAL A 98 -5.17 -1.84 -8.11
N LEU A 99 -4.05 -1.71 -8.81
CA LEU A 99 -3.92 -0.79 -9.95
C LEU A 99 -4.83 -1.18 -11.12
N ARG A 100 -5.01 -2.49 -11.38
CA ARG A 100 -5.97 -2.99 -12.38
C ARG A 100 -7.40 -2.64 -12.01
N SER A 101 -7.78 -2.77 -10.74
CA SER A 101 -9.10 -2.31 -10.27
C SER A 101 -9.28 -0.80 -10.45
N CYS A 102 -8.26 0.01 -10.12
CA CYS A 102 -8.28 1.45 -10.36
C CYS A 102 -8.47 1.80 -11.84
N ALA A 103 -7.79 1.09 -12.74
CA ALA A 103 -7.84 1.35 -14.18
C ALA A 103 -9.23 1.09 -14.79
N LYS A 104 -10.07 0.28 -14.15
CA LYS A 104 -11.46 0.03 -14.58
C LYS A 104 -12.42 1.17 -14.22
N VAL A 105 -12.04 2.08 -13.32
CA VAL A 105 -12.95 3.07 -12.71
C VAL A 105 -12.60 4.48 -13.19
N PRO A 106 -13.40 5.10 -14.10
CA PRO A 106 -13.08 6.39 -14.70
C PRO A 106 -13.04 7.58 -13.73
N SER A 107 -13.70 7.48 -12.56
CA SER A 107 -13.71 8.54 -11.56
C SER A 107 -12.39 8.68 -10.79
N ILE A 108 -11.51 7.67 -10.86
CA ILE A 108 -10.21 7.70 -10.19
C ILE A 108 -9.32 8.76 -10.83
N ARG A 109 -8.95 9.77 -10.03
CA ARG A 109 -8.06 10.86 -10.45
C ARG A 109 -6.62 10.66 -10.01
N ARG A 110 -6.41 9.91 -8.93
CA ARG A 110 -5.09 9.70 -8.34
C ARG A 110 -5.05 8.42 -7.51
N VAL A 111 -3.95 7.68 -7.66
CA VAL A 111 -3.56 6.60 -6.76
C VAL A 111 -2.34 7.06 -5.98
N ILE A 112 -2.38 6.91 -4.66
CA ILE A 112 -1.28 7.22 -3.74
C ILE A 112 -0.76 5.88 -3.22
N LEU A 113 0.48 5.54 -3.56
CA LEU A 113 1.14 4.32 -3.14
C LEU A 113 2.04 4.60 -1.93
N THR A 114 1.87 3.83 -0.86
CA THR A 114 2.77 3.89 0.29
C THR A 114 3.98 2.99 0.05
N SER A 115 5.04 3.60 -0.47
CA SER A 115 6.34 2.93 -0.65
C SER A 115 7.20 3.00 0.62
N SER A 116 8.52 2.84 0.50
CA SER A 116 9.45 2.81 1.62
C SER A 116 10.79 3.43 1.26
N ILE A 117 11.48 4.01 2.26
CA ILE A 117 12.86 4.47 2.10
C ILE A 117 13.83 3.34 1.67
N ALA A 118 13.43 2.08 1.87
CA ALA A 118 14.14 0.90 1.37
C ALA A 118 14.22 0.85 -0.17
N GLU A 119 13.33 1.52 -0.90
CA GLU A 119 13.39 1.62 -2.37
C GLU A 119 14.33 2.73 -2.86
N VAL A 120 14.92 3.50 -1.94
CA VAL A 120 15.74 4.68 -2.24
C VAL A 120 17.21 4.48 -1.84
N LEU A 121 17.47 3.92 -0.65
CA LEU A 121 18.79 3.97 -0.01
C LEU A 121 19.83 2.97 -0.53
N PHE A 122 19.41 1.82 -1.05
CA PHE A 122 20.29 0.66 -1.18
C PHE A 122 20.81 0.49 -2.60
N ASN A 123 21.68 1.40 -3.03
CA ASN A 123 22.24 1.42 -4.39
C ASN A 123 23.77 1.31 -4.43
N GLY A 124 24.37 0.86 -3.34
CA GLY A 124 25.82 0.70 -3.21
C GLY A 124 26.61 1.99 -2.98
N LYS A 125 25.97 3.17 -3.05
CA LYS A 125 26.62 4.44 -2.67
C LYS A 125 26.81 4.49 -1.13
N PRO A 126 27.96 4.99 -0.64
CA PRO A 126 28.19 5.11 0.80
C PRO A 126 27.27 6.19 1.41
N LEU A 127 26.71 5.89 2.58
CA LEU A 127 25.90 6.84 3.37
C LEU A 127 26.79 7.51 4.43
N THR A 128 27.52 8.56 4.05
CA THR A 128 28.34 9.36 4.97
C THR A 128 27.56 10.60 5.48
N PRO A 129 28.01 11.29 6.55
CA PRO A 129 27.30 12.45 7.08
C PRO A 129 27.06 13.59 6.08
N ASP A 130 27.91 13.72 5.06
CA ASP A 130 27.82 14.76 4.04
C ASP A 130 26.91 14.38 2.86
N VAL A 131 26.41 13.14 2.83
CA VAL A 131 25.55 12.64 1.74
C VAL A 131 24.10 13.01 2.02
N THR A 132 23.50 13.73 1.08
CA THR A 132 22.05 13.97 1.06
C THR A 132 21.38 12.93 0.17
N VAL A 133 20.38 12.24 0.73
CA VAL A 133 19.52 11.30 0.00
C VAL A 133 18.21 12.03 -0.34
N ASP A 134 17.79 11.94 -1.60
CA ASP A 134 16.57 12.55 -2.13
C ASP A 134 15.83 11.59 -3.07
N GLU A 135 14.74 12.05 -3.68
CA GLU A 135 13.88 11.26 -4.58
C GLU A 135 14.52 10.93 -5.93
N THR A 136 15.76 11.38 -6.20
CA THR A 136 16.52 10.95 -7.38
C THR A 136 17.31 9.65 -7.13
N TRP A 137 17.35 9.19 -5.88
CA TRP A 137 17.97 7.93 -5.51
C TRP A 137 16.99 6.76 -5.66
N PHE A 138 17.49 5.67 -6.23
CA PHE A 138 16.77 4.41 -6.35
C PHE A 138 17.67 3.28 -5.87
N SER A 139 17.13 2.38 -5.06
CA SER A 139 17.80 1.15 -4.66
C SER A 139 18.08 0.28 -5.89
N ASP A 140 19.21 -0.42 -5.86
CA ASP A 140 19.61 -1.36 -6.90
C ASP A 140 19.19 -2.78 -6.47
N PRO A 141 18.27 -3.44 -7.20
CA PRO A 141 17.82 -4.79 -6.88
C PRO A 141 18.98 -5.80 -6.78
N GLU A 142 19.99 -5.71 -7.65
CA GLU A 142 21.14 -6.62 -7.60
C GLU A 142 21.98 -6.39 -6.35
N PHE A 143 22.16 -5.13 -5.95
CA PHE A 143 22.87 -4.77 -4.74
C PHE A 143 22.13 -5.28 -3.49
N CYS A 144 20.82 -5.04 -3.43
CA CYS A 144 19.94 -5.56 -2.38
C CYS A 144 20.01 -7.08 -2.30
N GLU A 145 20.06 -7.75 -3.45
CA GLU A 145 20.15 -9.20 -3.55
C GLU A 145 21.47 -9.75 -2.99
N LYS A 146 22.59 -9.21 -3.47
CA LYS A 146 23.95 -9.58 -3.03
C LYS A 146 24.12 -9.31 -1.53
N SER A 147 23.50 -8.24 -1.03
CA SER A 147 23.55 -7.82 0.38
C SER A 147 22.52 -8.54 1.27
N LYS A 148 21.71 -9.45 0.73
CA LYS A 148 20.64 -10.18 1.43
C LYS A 148 19.61 -9.27 2.11
N LEU A 149 19.34 -8.10 1.53
CA LEU A 149 18.38 -7.11 2.03
C LEU A 149 16.97 -7.39 1.50
N GLY A 150 16.37 -8.52 1.91
CA GLY A 150 15.08 -8.99 1.37
C GLY A 150 13.90 -8.01 1.51
N ILE A 151 13.94 -7.10 2.49
CA ILE A 151 12.89 -6.08 2.68
C ILE A 151 12.83 -5.05 1.52
N CYS A 152 13.96 -4.78 0.87
CA CYS A 152 14.07 -3.82 -0.24
C CYS A 152 13.67 -4.41 -1.59
N LEU A 153 13.26 -5.68 -1.60
CA LEU A 153 12.80 -6.36 -2.81
C LEU A 153 11.28 -6.54 -2.81
N GLY A 154 10.63 -6.34 -1.65
CA GLY A 154 9.23 -6.70 -1.41
C GLY A 154 8.36 -5.53 -0.95
N LYS A 155 8.82 -4.29 -1.11
CA LYS A 155 7.97 -3.12 -0.93
C LYS A 155 7.49 -2.62 -2.31
N PRO A 156 6.25 -2.11 -2.40
CA PRO A 156 5.72 -1.58 -3.64
C PRO A 156 6.20 -0.17 -3.95
#